data_AF-A0A0P7TUU2-F1
#
_entry.id   AF-A0A0P7TUU2-F1
#
_cell.length_a   1.000
_cell.length_b   1.000
_cell.length_c   1.000
_cell.angle_alpha   90.00
_cell.angle_beta   90.00
_cell.angle_gamma   90.00
#
_symmetry.space_group_name_H-M   'P 1'
#
loop_
_entity.id
_entity.type
_entity.pdbx_description
1 polymer ?
#
loop_
_entity_poly.entity_id
_entity_poly.type
_entity_poly.pdbx_seq_one_letter_code
_entity_poly.pdbx_strand_id
1 'polypeptide(L)'
;MLASYTGVVKDAIEEMEQAQTESQDPFSDVLDDEELNSRGNQDTYWSESDRQLLAPCQGLMKASAACLRKLSAAVRSNGKVDSPESIAQLDDLADIAKDISPSVDDLALSLYPPVDYSTVELNACKLATVLKKVLEITRASHVCLEADQSWVEFLGGAVEHNLQKAKALTQGPS
;
A
#
# COMPACT_ATOMS: atom_id res chain seq x y z
N MET A 1 -5.76 -2.96 -18.51
CA MET A 1 -5.25 -3.77 -17.39
C MET A 1 -4.71 -2.90 -16.26
N LEU A 2 -3.57 -2.21 -16.39
CA LEU A 2 -3.00 -1.37 -15.32
C LEU A 2 -3.93 -0.27 -14.76
N ALA A 3 -4.74 0.34 -15.62
CA ALA A 3 -5.73 1.33 -15.20
C ALA A 3 -6.82 0.76 -14.28
N SER A 4 -7.18 -0.52 -14.45
CA SER A 4 -8.13 -1.20 -13.58
C SER A 4 -7.53 -1.45 -12.19
N TYR A 5 -6.27 -1.91 -12.12
CA TYR A 5 -5.56 -2.05 -10.84
C TYR A 5 -5.42 -0.71 -10.12
N THR A 6 -5.18 0.38 -10.87
CA THR A 6 -5.12 1.73 -10.29
C THR A 6 -6.46 2.14 -9.67
N GLY A 7 -7.59 1.75 -10.27
CA GLY A 7 -8.92 1.99 -9.71
C GLY A 7 -9.10 1.24 -8.39
N VAL A 8 -8.92 -0.09 -8.40
CA VAL A 8 -9.08 -0.92 -7.20
C VAL A 8 -8.20 -0.46 -6.04
N VAL A 9 -6.94 -0.13 -6.31
CA VAL A 9 -6.02 0.38 -5.27
C VAL A 9 -6.50 1.71 -4.70
N LYS A 10 -7.09 2.59 -5.52
CA LYS A 10 -7.67 3.85 -5.03
C LYS A 10 -8.90 3.60 -4.18
N ASP A 11 -9.80 2.73 -4.63
CA ASP A 11 -11.01 2.38 -3.91
C ASP A 11 -10.65 1.84 -2.51
N ALA A 12 -9.67 0.93 -2.41
CA ALA A 12 -9.18 0.42 -1.13
C ALA A 12 -8.56 1.51 -0.22
N ILE A 13 -7.89 2.52 -0.79
CA ILE A 13 -7.37 3.66 -0.03
C ILE A 13 -8.53 4.52 0.50
N GLU A 14 -9.50 4.83 -0.35
CA GLU A 14 -10.66 5.66 -0.01
C GLU A 14 -11.53 4.98 1.05
N GLU A 15 -11.80 3.68 0.91
CA GLU A 15 -12.49 2.87 1.91
C GLU A 15 -11.76 2.91 3.27
N MET A 16 -10.44 2.76 3.29
CA MET A 16 -9.64 2.81 4.51
C MET A 16 -9.62 4.20 5.17
N GLU A 17 -9.60 5.27 4.37
CA GLU A 17 -9.68 6.66 4.87
C GLU A 17 -11.08 6.99 5.42
N GLN A 18 -12.13 6.50 4.76
CA GLN A 18 -13.51 6.66 5.19
C GLN A 18 -13.77 5.89 6.50
N ALA A 19 -13.35 4.62 6.59
CA ALA A 19 -13.52 3.81 7.78
C ALA A 19 -12.85 4.44 9.02
N GLN A 20 -11.66 5.04 8.87
CA GLN A 20 -11.00 5.77 9.95
C GLN A 20 -11.79 6.99 10.44
N THR A 21 -12.44 7.70 9.51
CA THR A 21 -13.25 8.88 9.84
C THR A 21 -14.54 8.48 10.58
N GLU A 22 -15.18 7.40 10.14
CA GLU A 22 -16.44 6.89 10.73
C GLU A 22 -16.23 6.17 12.07
N SER A 23 -15.04 5.64 12.33
CA SER A 23 -14.69 4.91 13.56
C SER A 23 -14.47 5.77 14.82
N GLN A 24 -14.76 7.07 14.80
CA GLN A 24 -14.67 7.91 16.01
C GLN A 24 -15.85 7.62 16.95
N ASP A 25 -15.57 7.17 18.20
CA ASP A 25 -16.59 6.88 19.20
C ASP A 25 -17.40 8.15 19.55
N PRO A 26 -18.69 8.23 19.19
CA PRO A 26 -19.53 9.40 19.49
C PRO A 26 -19.76 9.61 20.99
N PHE A 27 -19.42 8.62 21.82
CA PHE A 27 -19.61 8.62 23.27
C PHE A 27 -18.29 8.70 24.05
N SER A 28 -17.17 8.99 23.38
CA SER A 28 -15.84 9.12 24.03
C SER A 28 -15.81 10.17 25.15
N ASP A 29 -16.65 11.21 25.07
CA ASP A 29 -16.68 12.33 26.03
C ASP A 29 -17.73 12.17 27.15
N VAL A 30 -18.48 11.05 27.19
CA VAL A 30 -19.73 10.98 28.00
C VAL A 30 -19.57 10.27 29.34
N LEU A 31 -18.49 9.55 29.65
CA LEU A 31 -18.43 8.74 30.88
C LEU A 31 -17.12 8.91 31.65
N ASP A 32 -17.10 9.90 32.54
CA ASP A 32 -16.26 9.94 33.74
C ASP A 32 -17.13 9.38 34.89
N ASP A 33 -17.10 8.06 35.10
CA ASP A 33 -17.45 7.43 36.40
C ASP A 33 -17.18 5.91 36.33
N GLU A 34 -16.03 5.52 36.87
CA GLU A 34 -15.70 4.34 37.69
C GLU A 34 -16.25 2.91 37.37
N GLU A 35 -16.82 2.60 36.20
CA GLU A 35 -17.31 1.24 35.89
C GLU A 35 -16.98 0.71 34.47
N LEU A 36 -15.80 1.05 33.93
CA LEU A 36 -15.43 0.82 32.51
C LEU A 36 -14.43 -0.33 32.23
N ASN A 37 -14.29 -1.33 33.10
CA ASN A 37 -13.40 -2.47 32.82
C ASN A 37 -14.01 -3.53 31.86
N SER A 38 -15.16 -3.27 31.24
CA SER A 38 -15.82 -4.25 30.36
C SER A 38 -16.65 -3.62 29.22
N ARG A 39 -16.14 -2.59 28.54
CA ARG A 39 -16.63 -2.32 27.18
C ARG A 39 -16.13 -3.45 26.28
N GLY A 40 -16.89 -4.54 26.18
CA GLY A 40 -16.58 -5.74 25.37
C GLY A 40 -16.55 -5.52 23.85
N ASN A 41 -16.26 -4.29 23.40
CA ASN A 41 -16.22 -3.86 22.00
C ASN A 41 -14.84 -3.30 21.61
N GLN A 42 -13.79 -3.50 22.43
CA GLN A 42 -12.42 -3.05 22.13
C GLN A 42 -11.89 -3.59 20.80
N ASP A 43 -12.35 -4.78 20.38
CA ASP A 43 -11.97 -5.41 19.12
C ASP A 43 -12.60 -4.77 17.87
N THR A 44 -13.46 -3.76 18.05
CA THR A 44 -14.26 -3.15 16.96
C THR A 44 -13.73 -1.78 16.54
N TYR A 45 -12.77 -1.23 17.27
CA TYR A 45 -12.22 0.10 17.03
C TYR A 45 -10.70 0.06 16.98
N TRP A 46 -10.13 0.95 16.17
CA TRP A 46 -8.69 1.17 16.18
C TRP A 46 -8.23 1.85 17.46
N SER A 47 -7.27 1.24 18.15
CA SER A 47 -6.50 1.88 19.22
C SER A 47 -5.62 3.02 18.68
N GLU A 48 -5.04 3.82 19.57
CA GLU A 48 -4.09 4.87 19.17
C GLU A 48 -2.86 4.27 18.47
N SER A 49 -2.35 3.13 18.95
CA SER A 49 -1.22 2.41 18.34
C SER A 49 -1.58 1.92 16.93
N ASP A 50 -2.80 1.41 16.73
CA ASP A 50 -3.24 0.98 15.39
C ASP A 50 -3.32 2.17 14.44
N ARG A 51 -3.81 3.33 14.91
CA ARG A 51 -3.85 4.57 14.12
C ARG A 51 -2.46 5.06 13.72
N GLN A 52 -1.47 4.88 14.59
CA GLN A 52 -0.08 5.17 14.23
C GLN A 52 0.47 4.22 13.16
N LEU A 53 0.09 2.93 13.21
CA LEU A 53 0.46 1.90 12.23
C LEU A 53 -0.26 2.06 10.88
N LEU A 54 -1.50 2.53 10.88
CA LEU A 54 -2.29 2.82 9.68
C LEU A 54 -1.57 3.79 8.74
N ALA A 55 -0.97 4.86 9.30
CA ALA A 55 -0.34 5.91 8.51
C ALA A 55 0.78 5.42 7.55
N PRO A 56 1.83 4.68 7.99
CA PRO A 56 2.81 4.10 7.08
C PRO A 56 2.23 3.05 6.14
N CYS A 57 1.24 2.25 6.57
CA CYS A 57 0.60 1.27 5.70
C CYS A 57 -0.18 1.93 4.54
N GLN A 58 -0.93 3.00 4.83
CA GLN A 58 -1.54 3.85 3.80
C GLN A 58 -0.50 4.52 2.91
N GLY A 59 0.67 4.88 3.46
CA GLY A 59 1.81 5.36 2.68
C GLY A 59 2.26 4.34 1.62
N LEU A 60 2.32 3.05 1.96
CA LEU A 60 2.59 1.96 1.00
C LEU A 60 1.48 1.82 -0.05
N MET A 61 0.21 1.89 0.36
CA MET A 61 -0.92 1.83 -0.58
C MET A 61 -0.88 3.01 -1.56
N LYS A 62 -0.61 4.23 -1.08
CA LYS A 62 -0.46 5.44 -1.90
C LYS A 62 0.75 5.34 -2.85
N ALA A 63 1.86 4.77 -2.39
CA ALA A 63 3.01 4.47 -3.26
C ALA A 63 2.65 3.47 -4.36
N SER A 64 1.80 2.48 -4.06
CA SER A 64 1.27 1.51 -5.03
C SER A 64 0.44 2.18 -6.12
N ALA A 65 -0.50 3.06 -5.74
CA ALA A 65 -1.29 3.83 -6.70
C ALA A 65 -0.42 4.72 -7.58
N ALA A 66 0.58 5.39 -6.97
CA ALA A 66 1.52 6.24 -7.71
C ALA A 66 2.40 5.43 -8.68
N CYS A 67 2.86 4.25 -8.27
CA CYS A 67 3.63 3.31 -9.09
C CYS A 67 2.83 2.87 -10.32
N LEU A 68 1.61 2.36 -10.13
CA LEU A 68 0.73 1.95 -11.24
C LEU A 68 0.44 3.09 -12.21
N ARG A 69 0.17 4.31 -11.69
CA ARG A 69 -0.07 5.50 -12.51
C ARG A 69 1.16 5.88 -13.34
N LYS A 70 2.34 5.89 -12.72
CA LYS A 70 3.61 6.28 -13.39
C LYS A 70 4.02 5.23 -14.42
N LEU A 71 3.95 3.94 -14.08
CA LEU A 71 4.17 2.84 -15.00
C LEU A 71 3.21 2.91 -16.19
N SER A 72 1.91 3.13 -15.94
CA SER A 72 0.92 3.27 -17.01
C SER A 72 1.19 4.46 -17.94
N ALA A 73 1.76 5.55 -17.42
CA ALA A 73 2.16 6.70 -18.22
C ALA A 73 3.42 6.39 -19.04
N ALA A 74 4.43 5.78 -18.44
CA ALA A 74 5.67 5.37 -19.12
C ALA A 74 5.39 4.37 -20.26
N VAL A 75 4.61 3.32 -20.01
CA VAL A 75 4.20 2.35 -21.03
C VAL A 75 3.46 3.02 -22.19
N ARG A 76 2.59 3.99 -21.90
CA ARG A 76 1.82 4.71 -22.94
C ARG A 76 2.70 5.61 -23.81
N SER A 77 3.66 6.29 -23.20
CA SER A 77 4.52 7.26 -23.88
C SER A 77 5.68 6.59 -24.61
N ASN A 78 6.23 5.52 -24.02
CA ASN A 78 7.53 4.97 -24.40
C ASN A 78 7.45 3.51 -24.86
N GLY A 79 6.31 2.83 -24.64
CA GLY A 79 6.12 1.42 -24.97
C GLY A 79 6.21 1.14 -26.47
N LYS A 80 7.00 0.14 -26.82
CA LYS A 80 7.21 -0.30 -28.21
C LYS A 80 6.72 -1.74 -28.37
N VAL A 81 6.12 -2.01 -29.53
CA VAL A 81 5.62 -3.33 -29.93
C VAL A 81 6.19 -3.77 -31.28
N ASP A 82 7.33 -3.18 -31.65
CA ASP A 82 8.03 -3.39 -32.92
C ASP A 82 8.99 -4.58 -32.92
N SER A 83 9.30 -5.13 -31.74
CA SER A 83 10.18 -6.29 -31.58
C SER A 83 9.65 -7.28 -30.54
N PRO A 84 9.96 -8.59 -30.69
CA PRO A 84 9.62 -9.59 -29.68
C PRO A 84 10.19 -9.28 -28.28
N GLU A 85 11.37 -8.66 -28.22
CA GLU A 85 12.01 -8.26 -26.96
C GLU A 85 11.20 -7.16 -26.25
N SER A 86 10.77 -6.13 -26.97
CA SER A 86 9.94 -5.06 -26.39
C SER A 86 8.59 -5.60 -25.93
N ILE A 87 7.98 -6.51 -26.69
CA ILE A 87 6.72 -7.16 -26.30
C ILE A 87 6.93 -7.98 -25.02
N ALA A 88 7.97 -8.80 -24.93
CA ALA A 88 8.27 -9.59 -23.74
C ALA A 88 8.49 -8.71 -22.49
N GLN A 89 9.16 -7.57 -22.63
CA GLN A 89 9.32 -6.62 -21.52
C GLN A 89 7.98 -6.01 -21.06
N LEU A 90 7.04 -5.76 -21.98
CA LEU A 90 5.70 -5.29 -21.62
C LEU A 90 4.89 -6.39 -20.92
N ASP A 91 5.04 -7.64 -21.36
CA ASP A 91 4.41 -8.79 -20.73
C ASP A 91 4.94 -9.01 -19.30
N ASP A 92 6.26 -8.94 -19.10
CA ASP A 92 6.90 -9.03 -17.77
C ASP A 92 6.37 -7.93 -16.82
N LEU A 93 6.23 -6.70 -17.32
CA LEU A 93 5.67 -5.58 -16.55
C LEU A 93 4.20 -5.81 -16.19
N ALA A 94 3.39 -6.31 -17.12
CA ALA A 94 1.99 -6.62 -16.89
C ALA A 94 1.84 -7.78 -15.89
N ASP A 95 2.69 -8.79 -15.99
CA ASP A 95 2.69 -9.97 -15.13
C ASP A 95 2.97 -9.61 -13.68
N ILE A 96 3.99 -8.79 -13.41
CA ILE A 96 4.28 -8.38 -12.03
C ILE A 96 3.29 -7.33 -11.50
N ALA A 97 2.79 -6.42 -12.34
CA ALA A 97 1.92 -5.34 -11.88
C ALA A 97 0.54 -5.84 -11.44
N LYS A 98 0.11 -7.02 -11.90
CA LYS A 98 -1.15 -7.64 -11.47
C LYS A 98 -1.16 -8.00 -9.98
N ASP A 99 0.01 -8.25 -9.39
CA ASP A 99 0.16 -8.66 -8.00
C ASP A 99 0.04 -7.49 -7.01
N ILE A 100 0.11 -6.24 -7.50
CA ILE A 100 -0.04 -5.04 -6.66
C ILE A 100 -1.44 -5.01 -6.04
N SER A 101 -2.49 -5.18 -6.85
CA SER A 101 -3.87 -5.01 -6.37
C SER A 101 -4.24 -6.02 -5.28
N PRO A 102 -4.01 -7.34 -5.42
CA PRO A 102 -4.24 -8.29 -4.34
C PRO A 102 -3.39 -8.03 -3.11
N SER A 103 -2.14 -7.58 -3.26
CA SER A 103 -1.27 -7.28 -2.11
C SER A 103 -1.72 -6.03 -1.34
N VAL A 104 -2.31 -5.04 -2.02
CA VAL A 104 -2.95 -3.89 -1.38
C VAL A 104 -4.21 -4.32 -0.64
N ASP A 105 -5.03 -5.17 -1.25
CA ASP A 105 -6.24 -5.71 -0.64
C ASP A 105 -5.94 -6.52 0.63
N ASP A 106 -4.98 -7.44 0.57
CA ASP A 106 -4.50 -8.21 1.72
C ASP A 106 -4.04 -7.29 2.87
N LEU A 107 -3.29 -6.23 2.54
CA LEU A 107 -2.85 -5.25 3.53
C LEU A 107 -4.04 -4.47 4.11
N ALA A 108 -4.95 -3.98 3.28
CA ALA A 108 -6.13 -3.24 3.71
C ALA A 108 -7.01 -4.07 4.65
N LEU A 109 -7.29 -5.33 4.29
CA LEU A 109 -8.07 -6.26 5.11
C LEU A 109 -7.41 -6.52 6.47
N SER A 110 -6.07 -6.67 6.49
CA SER A 110 -5.34 -6.89 7.75
C SER A 110 -5.31 -5.68 8.69
N LEU A 111 -5.66 -4.50 8.18
CA LEU A 111 -5.69 -3.27 8.97
C LEU A 111 -7.02 -3.05 9.69
N TYR A 112 -8.09 -3.80 9.41
CA TYR A 112 -9.35 -3.66 10.14
C TYR A 112 -9.27 -4.30 11.55
N PRO A 113 -9.94 -3.74 12.57
CA PRO A 113 -9.95 -4.31 13.91
C PRO A 113 -10.62 -5.69 13.98
N PRO A 114 -10.18 -6.59 14.88
CA PRO A 114 -8.97 -6.47 15.71
C PRO A 114 -7.70 -6.63 14.86
N VAL A 115 -6.74 -5.71 15.02
CA VAL A 115 -5.55 -5.65 14.16
C VAL A 115 -4.49 -6.63 14.66
N ASP A 116 -4.13 -7.62 13.82
CA ASP A 116 -2.99 -8.51 14.06
C ASP A 116 -1.72 -7.94 13.43
N TYR A 117 -0.81 -7.45 14.28
CA TYR A 117 0.42 -6.77 13.86
C TYR A 117 1.35 -7.69 13.09
N SER A 118 1.32 -9.00 13.37
CA SER A 118 2.12 -9.97 12.64
C SER A 118 1.64 -10.12 11.20
N THR A 119 0.32 -10.16 11.01
CA THR A 119 -0.31 -10.21 9.68
C THR A 119 -0.09 -8.91 8.91
N VAL A 120 -0.22 -7.75 9.57
CA VAL A 120 0.07 -6.45 8.94
C VAL A 120 1.53 -6.36 8.50
N GLU A 121 2.49 -6.76 9.34
CA GLU A 121 3.91 -6.76 8.97
C GLU A 121 4.19 -7.66 7.76
N LEU A 122 3.62 -8.87 7.75
CA LEU A 122 3.74 -9.81 6.64
C LEU A 122 3.20 -9.21 5.33
N ASN A 123 1.98 -8.66 5.37
CA ASN A 123 1.32 -8.09 4.19
C ASN A 123 2.03 -6.81 3.70
N ALA A 124 2.50 -5.96 4.61
CA ALA A 124 3.32 -4.80 4.27
C ALA A 124 4.63 -5.20 3.60
N CYS A 125 5.31 -6.24 4.11
CA CYS A 125 6.53 -6.79 3.51
C CYS A 125 6.27 -7.37 2.11
N LYS A 126 5.16 -8.10 1.94
CA LYS A 126 4.74 -8.66 0.66
C LYS A 126 4.50 -7.56 -0.36
N LEU A 127 3.68 -6.55 -0.03
CA LEU A 127 3.41 -5.42 -0.91
C LEU A 127 4.68 -4.65 -1.27
N ALA A 128 5.55 -4.36 -0.30
CA ALA A 128 6.81 -3.67 -0.55
C ALA A 128 7.73 -4.47 -1.50
N THR A 129 7.78 -5.79 -1.36
CA THR A 129 8.52 -6.69 -2.26
C THR A 129 7.99 -6.61 -3.69
N VAL A 130 6.66 -6.68 -3.86
CA VAL A 130 6.01 -6.55 -5.17
C VAL A 130 6.35 -5.20 -5.80
N LEU A 131 6.18 -4.09 -5.06
CA LEU A 131 6.48 -2.75 -5.58
C LEU A 131 7.93 -2.57 -5.98
N LYS A 132 8.88 -3.07 -5.16
CA LYS A 132 10.31 -3.02 -5.50
C LYS A 132 10.61 -3.78 -6.79
N LYS A 133 10.03 -4.98 -6.96
CA LYS A 133 10.20 -5.78 -8.16
C LYS A 133 9.60 -5.09 -9.40
N VAL A 134 8.43 -4.47 -9.27
CA VAL A 134 7.82 -3.67 -10.36
C VAL A 134 8.74 -2.52 -10.75
N LEU A 135 9.27 -1.76 -9.79
CA LEU A 135 10.17 -0.64 -10.04
C LEU A 135 11.50 -1.10 -10.66
N GLU A 136 12.04 -2.23 -10.23
CA GLU A 136 13.25 -2.83 -10.80
C GLU A 136 13.06 -3.25 -12.26
N ILE A 137 11.99 -4.00 -12.56
CA ILE A 137 11.67 -4.42 -13.94
C ILE A 137 11.38 -3.18 -14.80
N THR A 138 10.67 -2.18 -14.26
CA THR A 138 10.44 -0.92 -14.97
C THR A 138 11.75 -0.25 -15.34
N ARG A 139 12.68 -0.11 -14.38
CA ARG A 139 14.00 0.49 -14.60
C ARG A 139 14.80 -0.22 -15.68
N ALA A 140 14.72 -1.55 -15.74
CA ALA A 140 15.44 -2.38 -16.70
C ALA A 140 14.79 -2.43 -18.09
N SER A 141 13.52 -2.03 -18.21
CA SER A 141 12.76 -2.11 -19.45
C SER A 141 12.96 -0.89 -20.36
N HIS A 142 12.62 -1.06 -21.63
CA HIS A 142 12.63 0.01 -22.63
C HIS A 142 11.63 1.15 -22.34
N VAL A 143 10.66 0.96 -21.43
CA VAL A 143 9.67 2.01 -21.13
C VAL A 143 10.21 3.08 -20.17
N CYS A 144 11.30 2.80 -19.46
CA CYS A 144 11.92 3.75 -18.54
C CYS A 144 13.03 4.53 -19.26
N LEU A 145 12.77 5.81 -19.55
CA LEU A 145 13.77 6.71 -20.10
C LEU A 145 14.54 7.44 -18.99
N GLU A 146 15.54 8.24 -19.35
CA GLU A 146 16.35 8.99 -18.38
C GLU A 146 15.49 9.90 -17.48
N ALA A 147 14.48 10.55 -18.05
CA ALA A 147 13.53 11.39 -17.31
C ALA A 147 12.70 10.61 -16.27
N ASP A 148 12.55 9.29 -16.46
CA ASP A 148 11.75 8.43 -15.61
C ASP A 148 12.50 7.94 -14.36
N GLN A 149 13.83 7.92 -14.39
CA GLN A 149 14.66 7.41 -13.27
C GLN A 149 14.34 8.12 -11.94
N SER A 150 14.11 9.43 -11.99
CA SER A 150 13.81 10.24 -10.81
C SER A 150 12.57 9.77 -10.03
N TRP A 151 11.49 9.41 -10.72
CA TRP A 151 10.27 8.95 -10.04
C TRP A 151 10.40 7.49 -9.60
N VAL A 152 11.16 6.67 -10.32
CA VAL A 152 11.42 5.28 -9.93
C VAL A 152 12.20 5.24 -8.61
N GLU A 153 13.25 6.06 -8.50
CA GLU A 153 14.05 6.20 -7.28
C GLU A 153 13.23 6.76 -6.12
N PHE A 154 12.47 7.82 -6.37
CA PHE A 154 11.60 8.42 -5.36
C PHE A 154 10.59 7.41 -4.79
N LEU A 155 9.91 6.65 -5.66
CA LEU A 155 8.95 5.63 -5.21
C LEU A 155 9.65 4.49 -4.49
N GLY A 156 10.84 4.06 -4.93
CA GLY A 156 11.64 3.06 -4.21
C GLY A 156 11.97 3.51 -2.78
N GLY A 157 12.40 4.77 -2.61
CA GLY A 157 12.65 5.36 -1.30
C GLY A 157 11.39 5.48 -0.45
N ALA A 158 10.26 5.87 -1.04
CA ALA A 158 8.98 5.96 -0.34
C ALA A 158 8.48 4.59 0.15
N VAL A 159 8.65 3.54 -0.65
CA VAL A 159 8.30 2.16 -0.26
C VAL A 159 9.17 1.71 0.92
N GLU A 160 10.48 1.93 0.84
CA GLU A 160 11.40 1.56 1.93
C GLU A 160 11.08 2.31 3.22
N HIS A 161 10.92 3.64 3.14
CA HIS A 161 10.61 4.47 4.30
C HIS A 161 9.33 4.01 5.02
N ASN A 162 8.24 3.78 4.27
CA ASN A 162 6.98 3.36 4.88
C ASN A 162 7.05 1.94 5.45
N LEU A 163 7.75 1.02 4.77
CA LEU A 163 7.95 -0.34 5.29
C LEU A 163 8.72 -0.33 6.61
N GLN A 164 9.82 0.43 6.69
CA GLN A 164 10.63 0.51 7.91
C GLN A 164 9.83 1.11 9.07
N LYS A 165 9.02 2.14 8.79
CA LYS A 165 8.15 2.74 9.80
C LYS A 165 7.06 1.76 10.27
N ALA A 166 6.45 1.00 9.36
CA ALA A 166 5.48 -0.03 9.72
C ALA A 166 6.12 -1.10 10.62
N LYS A 167 7.29 -1.63 10.25
CA LYS A 167 8.04 -2.60 11.06
C LYS A 167 8.39 -2.10 12.46
N ALA A 168 8.83 -0.85 12.56
CA ALA A 168 9.15 -0.25 13.86
C ALA A 168 7.93 -0.18 14.79
N LEU A 169 6.73 -0.04 14.23
CA LEU A 169 5.47 0.02 14.99
C LEU A 169 4.91 -1.37 15.31
N THR A 170 5.17 -2.39 14.48
CA THR A 170 4.71 -3.76 14.74
C THR A 170 5.56 -4.51 15.76
N GLN A 171 6.84 -4.15 15.90
CA GLN A 171 7.79 -4.85 16.79
C GLN A 171 7.71 -4.40 18.27
N GLY A 172 6.90 -3.39 18.60
CA GLY A 172 6.78 -2.83 19.95
C GLY A 172 8.05 -2.14 20.47
N PRO A 173 7.98 -1.32 21.53
CA PRO A 173 9.19 -0.83 22.18
C PRO A 173 9.97 -2.02 22.75
N SER A 174 11.25 -2.12 22.38
CA SER A 174 12.20 -3.06 22.99
C SER A 174 12.46 -2.74 24.45
#